data_AF-A0A975NF58-F1
#
_entry.id   AF-A0A975NF58-F1
#
_cell.length_a   1.000
_cell.length_b   1.000
_cell.length_c   1.000
_cell.angle_alpha   90.00
_cell.angle_beta   90.00
_cell.angle_gamma   90.00
#
_symmetry.space_group_name_H-M   'P 1'
#
loop_
_entity.id
_entity.type
_entity.pdbx_description
1 polymer ?
#
loop_
_entity_poly.entity_id
_entity_poly.type
_entity_poly.pdbx_seq_one_letter_code
_entity_poly.pdbx_strand_id
1 'polypeptide(L)'
;MIEFVTVAALILTGFALVWLSKYARLGLGEASKTTVILAPLIAFLFLSGAISEFEGLGLKAKFRDLRDFSAKTTIDAAIALKLATTSEQATTGDFLNEAIWGFCRPYYVLTDSSARNKEKPDQLDKQAVLHIATAIRNSIVCGRFSALVVVDNDRRPVGFFPRDQFLELLRIVLVGYGDAHIDSEAAFRQVAGSELGVILQNPVIRARSDEASHNTVPGSEDIESVYKKMIADNFAIAMITDRLSRFDGIITRAAIEGKIIERLLAAAK
;
A
#
# COMPACT_ATOMS: atom_id res chain seq x y z
N MET A 1 -10.18 1.08 -24.24
CA MET A 1 -10.64 2.47 -24.48
C MET A 1 -12.16 2.54 -24.60
N ILE A 2 -12.79 1.66 -25.41
CA ILE A 2 -14.25 1.56 -25.52
C ILE A 2 -14.93 1.28 -24.16
N GLU A 3 -14.34 0.41 -23.34
CA GLU A 3 -14.91 -0.04 -22.05
C GLU A 3 -14.98 1.04 -20.95
N PHE A 4 -13.98 1.93 -20.89
CA PHE A 4 -13.99 3.06 -19.95
C PHE A 4 -15.10 4.05 -20.32
N VAL A 5 -15.36 4.20 -21.63
CA VAL A 5 -16.46 5.00 -22.15
C VAL A 5 -17.80 4.36 -21.79
N THR A 6 -17.93 3.03 -21.81
CA THR A 6 -19.18 2.33 -21.45
C THR A 6 -19.50 2.44 -19.96
N VAL A 7 -18.52 2.22 -19.07
CA VAL A 7 -18.72 2.36 -17.61
C VAL A 7 -19.00 3.82 -17.25
N ALA A 8 -18.25 4.76 -17.81
CA ALA A 8 -18.51 6.18 -17.63
C ALA A 8 -19.90 6.57 -18.17
N ALA A 9 -20.31 6.03 -19.33
CA ALA A 9 -21.63 6.26 -19.91
C ALA A 9 -22.76 5.69 -19.02
N LEU A 10 -22.57 4.51 -18.42
CA LEU A 10 -23.54 3.88 -17.52
C LEU A 10 -23.70 4.66 -16.20
N ILE A 11 -22.58 5.13 -15.63
CA ILE A 11 -22.60 6.00 -14.46
C ILE A 11 -23.26 7.34 -14.81
N LEU A 12 -22.93 7.93 -15.97
CA LEU A 12 -23.54 9.17 -16.46
C LEU A 12 -25.04 9.02 -16.74
N THR A 13 -25.50 7.86 -17.24
CA THR A 13 -26.93 7.59 -17.41
C THR A 13 -27.63 7.43 -16.07
N GLY A 14 -27.01 6.79 -15.09
CA GLY A 14 -27.50 6.75 -13.71
C GLY A 14 -27.64 8.15 -13.10
N PHE A 15 -26.64 9.01 -13.29
CA PHE A 15 -26.70 10.42 -12.89
C PHE A 15 -27.80 11.20 -13.64
N ALA A 16 -27.97 10.97 -14.95
CA ALA A 16 -29.01 11.61 -15.75
C ALA A 16 -30.42 11.20 -15.28
N LEU A 17 -30.62 9.93 -14.90
CA LEU A 17 -31.87 9.42 -14.34
C LEU A 17 -32.19 10.03 -12.96
N VAL A 18 -31.19 10.18 -12.08
CA VAL A 18 -31.37 10.89 -10.81
C VAL A 18 -31.68 12.37 -11.03
N TRP A 19 -31.05 13.01 -12.02
CA TRP A 19 -31.32 14.41 -12.36
C TRP A 19 -32.74 14.59 -12.93
N LEU A 20 -33.18 13.70 -13.83
CA LEU A 20 -34.54 13.67 -14.39
C LEU A 20 -35.60 13.42 -13.32
N SER A 21 -35.37 12.49 -12.39
CA SER A 21 -36.32 12.23 -11.31
C SER A 21 -36.46 13.40 -10.33
N LYS A 22 -35.37 14.15 -10.09
CA LYS A 22 -35.42 15.42 -9.34
C LYS A 22 -36.23 16.48 -10.08
N TYR A 23 -36.10 16.56 -11.41
CA TYR A 23 -36.87 17.49 -12.24
C TYR A 23 -38.37 17.13 -12.30
N ALA A 24 -38.69 15.83 -12.32
CA ALA A 24 -40.05 15.28 -12.29
C ALA A 24 -40.71 15.32 -10.90
N ARG A 25 -40.05 15.87 -9.87
CA ARG A 25 -40.51 15.91 -8.46
C ARG A 25 -40.88 14.53 -7.89
N LEU A 26 -40.25 13.47 -8.40
CA LEU A 26 -40.37 12.15 -7.79
C LEU A 26 -39.56 12.19 -6.48
N GLY A 27 -40.26 12.15 -5.35
CA GLY A 27 -39.68 12.17 -4.01
C GLY A 27 -38.88 10.91 -3.71
N LEU A 28 -37.73 10.74 -4.35
CA LEU A 28 -36.79 9.65 -4.10
C LEU A 28 -35.92 10.01 -2.90
N GLY A 29 -35.95 9.15 -1.87
CA GLY A 29 -35.04 9.23 -0.73
C GLY A 29 -33.58 9.07 -1.16
N GLU A 30 -32.62 9.47 -0.30
CA GLU A 30 -31.18 9.42 -0.64
C GLU A 30 -30.71 8.01 -1.00
N ALA A 31 -31.17 6.98 -0.29
CA ALA A 31 -30.89 5.58 -0.61
C ALA A 31 -31.39 5.20 -2.01
N SER A 32 -32.57 5.69 -2.41
CA SER A 32 -33.19 5.42 -3.71
C SER A 32 -32.39 6.06 -4.85
N LYS A 33 -31.80 7.25 -4.63
CA LYS A 33 -30.94 7.93 -5.61
C LYS A 33 -29.65 7.18 -5.86
N THR A 34 -29.02 6.68 -4.79
CA THR A 34 -27.81 5.87 -4.87
C THR A 34 -28.07 4.57 -5.63
N THR A 35 -29.21 3.91 -5.39
CA THR A 35 -29.62 2.72 -6.14
C THR A 35 -29.87 3.01 -7.61
N VAL A 36 -30.47 4.14 -7.99
CA VAL A 36 -30.68 4.48 -9.42
C VAL A 36 -29.36 4.72 -10.16
N ILE A 37 -28.32 5.20 -9.46
CA ILE A 37 -26.98 5.38 -10.04
C ILE A 37 -26.26 4.02 -10.20
N LEU A 38 -26.38 3.14 -9.21
CA LEU A 38 -25.67 1.86 -9.17
C LEU A 38 -26.43 0.72 -9.88
N ALA A 39 -27.74 0.80 -10.04
CA ALA A 39 -28.56 -0.25 -10.66
C ALA A 39 -28.16 -0.59 -12.10
N PRO A 40 -27.83 0.37 -12.99
CA PRO A 40 -27.33 0.06 -14.33
C PRO A 40 -26.01 -0.70 -14.30
N LEU A 41 -25.12 -0.36 -13.34
CA LEU A 41 -23.85 -1.04 -13.14
C LEU A 41 -24.05 -2.46 -12.61
N ILE A 42 -24.92 -2.63 -11.61
CA ILE A 42 -25.26 -3.94 -11.02
C ILE A 42 -25.96 -4.83 -12.06
N ALA A 43 -26.89 -4.29 -12.84
CA ALA A 43 -27.58 -5.03 -13.90
C ALA A 43 -26.61 -5.44 -15.01
N PHE A 44 -25.67 -4.57 -15.39
CA PHE A 44 -24.60 -4.92 -16.33
C PHE A 44 -23.74 -6.08 -15.79
N LEU A 45 -23.31 -6.01 -14.53
CA LEU A 45 -22.51 -7.06 -13.88
C LEU A 45 -23.28 -8.39 -13.69
N PHE A 46 -24.60 -8.33 -13.57
CA PHE A 46 -25.46 -9.52 -13.51
C PHE A 46 -25.64 -10.14 -14.90
N LEU A 47 -25.89 -9.32 -15.93
CA LEU A 47 -26.06 -9.76 -17.32
C LEU A 47 -24.76 -10.27 -17.94
N SER A 48 -23.60 -9.72 -17.53
CA SER A 48 -22.29 -10.20 -17.96
C SER A 48 -21.88 -11.53 -17.29
N GLY A 49 -22.67 -12.04 -16.34
CA GLY A 49 -22.37 -13.28 -15.61
C GLY A 49 -21.33 -13.16 -14.49
N ALA A 50 -20.85 -11.93 -14.18
CA ALA A 50 -19.84 -11.70 -13.16
C ALA A 50 -20.40 -11.89 -11.72
N ILE A 51 -21.69 -11.59 -11.52
CA ILE A 51 -22.40 -11.80 -10.25
C ILE A 51 -23.27 -13.07 -10.35
N SER A 52 -23.10 -14.02 -9.43
CA SER A 52 -23.97 -15.22 -9.36
C SER A 52 -25.21 -14.99 -8.51
N GLU A 53 -25.11 -14.19 -7.44
CA GLU A 53 -26.22 -13.86 -6.53
C GLU A 53 -26.09 -12.41 -6.06
N PHE A 54 -27.19 -11.66 -6.07
CA PHE A 54 -27.27 -10.31 -5.53
C PHE A 54 -28.51 -10.21 -4.63
N GLU A 55 -28.31 -10.01 -3.33
CA GLU A 55 -29.41 -9.72 -2.40
C GLU A 55 -29.50 -8.22 -2.12
N GLY A 56 -30.68 -7.63 -2.39
CA GLY A 56 -30.97 -6.21 -2.22
C GLY A 56 -31.34 -5.81 -0.77
N LEU A 57 -31.17 -4.52 -0.42
CA LEU A 57 -31.51 -3.84 0.86
C LEU A 57 -30.59 -4.11 2.08
N GLY A 58 -29.37 -4.60 1.85
CA GLY A 58 -28.35 -4.86 2.88
C GLY A 58 -27.12 -5.55 2.27
N LEU A 59 -26.65 -4.97 1.16
CA LEU A 59 -26.10 -5.64 -0.02
C LEU A 59 -24.99 -6.67 0.25
N LYS A 60 -25.30 -7.95 -0.05
CA LYS A 60 -24.31 -9.02 -0.26
C LYS A 60 -24.40 -9.48 -1.72
N ALA A 61 -23.27 -9.46 -2.42
CA ALA A 61 -23.14 -9.99 -3.77
C ALA A 61 -22.16 -11.16 -3.74
N LYS A 62 -22.55 -12.30 -4.31
CA LYS A 62 -21.71 -13.47 -4.49
C LYS A 62 -21.28 -13.51 -5.95
N PHE A 63 -19.98 -13.38 -6.19
CA PHE A 63 -19.41 -13.34 -7.54
C PHE A 63 -18.97 -14.75 -7.96
N ARG A 64 -19.27 -15.15 -9.20
CA ARG A 64 -19.07 -16.52 -9.68
C ARG A 64 -17.60 -16.83 -9.98
N ASP A 65 -16.84 -15.82 -10.41
CA ASP A 65 -15.48 -15.95 -10.95
C ASP A 65 -14.35 -15.52 -10.00
N LEU A 66 -14.67 -15.28 -8.72
CA LEU A 66 -13.65 -15.01 -7.70
C LEU A 66 -13.05 -16.30 -7.09
N ARG A 67 -13.50 -17.50 -7.49
CA ARG A 67 -12.93 -18.78 -6.97
C ARG A 67 -11.43 -18.92 -7.26
N ASP A 68 -10.97 -18.41 -8.40
CA ASP A 68 -9.54 -18.35 -8.74
C ASP A 68 -8.76 -17.27 -7.97
N PHE A 69 -9.43 -16.42 -7.20
CA PHE A 69 -8.79 -15.45 -6.31
C PHE A 69 -8.50 -16.11 -4.95
N SER A 70 -9.44 -16.89 -4.43
CA SER A 70 -9.26 -17.70 -3.20
C SER A 70 -8.22 -18.83 -3.35
N ALA A 71 -7.86 -19.19 -4.59
CA ALA A 71 -6.80 -20.18 -4.84
C ALA A 71 -5.38 -19.57 -4.86
N LYS A 72 -5.24 -18.24 -4.85
CA LYS A 72 -3.93 -17.57 -4.90
C LYS A 72 -3.41 -17.29 -3.51
N THR A 73 -2.13 -17.61 -3.30
CA THR A 73 -1.47 -17.31 -2.04
C THR A 73 -1.24 -15.80 -1.90
N THR A 74 -1.14 -15.32 -0.66
CA THR A 74 -0.91 -13.91 -0.36
C THR A 74 0.39 -13.40 -0.98
N ILE A 75 1.43 -14.23 -1.04
CA ILE A 75 2.69 -13.87 -1.70
C ILE A 75 2.53 -13.75 -3.22
N ASP A 76 1.77 -14.63 -3.88
CA ASP A 76 1.52 -14.54 -5.34
C ASP A 76 0.78 -13.25 -5.69
N ALA A 77 -0.19 -12.85 -4.86
CA ALA A 77 -0.91 -11.59 -5.02
C ALA A 77 0.02 -10.39 -4.84
N ALA A 78 0.85 -10.40 -3.79
CA ALA A 78 1.79 -9.31 -3.50
C ALA A 78 2.87 -9.16 -4.59
N ILE A 79 3.39 -10.26 -5.13
CA ILE A 79 4.32 -10.26 -6.27
C ILE A 79 3.64 -9.66 -7.51
N ALA A 80 2.42 -10.10 -7.84
CA ALA A 80 1.68 -9.58 -8.99
C ALA A 80 1.39 -8.07 -8.88
N LEU A 81 1.26 -7.56 -7.66
CA LEU A 81 1.02 -6.15 -7.35
C LEU A 81 2.33 -5.36 -7.17
N LYS A 82 3.50 -6.00 -7.34
CA LYS A 82 4.82 -5.42 -7.05
C LYS A 82 4.96 -4.88 -5.62
N LEU A 83 4.18 -5.44 -4.69
CA LEU A 83 4.19 -5.14 -3.26
C LEU A 83 4.97 -6.17 -2.44
N ALA A 84 5.34 -7.28 -3.06
CA ALA A 84 6.37 -8.18 -2.58
C ALA A 84 7.39 -8.44 -3.68
N THR A 85 8.61 -8.71 -3.26
CA THR A 85 9.65 -9.37 -4.04
C THR A 85 9.84 -10.75 -3.41
N THR A 86 10.21 -11.78 -4.17
CA THR A 86 10.53 -13.10 -3.58
C THR A 86 11.57 -12.96 -2.45
N SER A 87 11.58 -13.85 -1.46
CA SER A 87 12.39 -13.71 -0.22
C SER A 87 13.89 -13.54 -0.46
N GLU A 88 14.39 -14.02 -1.61
CA GLU A 88 15.77 -13.83 -2.07
C GLU A 88 16.08 -12.39 -2.52
N GLN A 89 15.05 -11.62 -2.89
CA GLN A 89 15.10 -10.24 -3.38
C GLN A 89 14.55 -9.20 -2.39
N ALA A 90 14.00 -9.62 -1.25
CA ALA A 90 13.68 -8.74 -0.11
C ALA A 90 14.99 -8.26 0.55
N THR A 91 15.82 -7.56 -0.22
CA THR A 91 17.08 -7.00 0.24
C THR A 91 16.80 -5.72 1.01
N THR A 92 17.60 -5.45 2.04
CA THR A 92 17.86 -4.09 2.51
C THR A 92 18.23 -3.28 1.28
N GLY A 93 17.33 -2.40 0.82
CA GLY A 93 17.49 -1.68 -0.44
C GLY A 93 18.86 -1.01 -0.51
N ASP A 94 19.41 -0.88 -1.73
CA ASP A 94 20.63 -0.12 -1.94
C ASP A 94 20.29 1.36 -1.86
N PHE A 95 20.23 1.89 -0.64
CA PHE A 95 19.78 3.26 -0.37
C PHE A 95 20.61 4.29 -1.15
N LEU A 96 21.89 4.03 -1.41
CA LEU A 96 22.75 4.90 -2.22
C LEU A 96 22.25 4.96 -3.66
N ASN A 97 22.12 3.81 -4.31
CA ASN A 97 21.65 3.76 -5.70
C ASN A 97 20.21 4.29 -5.82
N GLU A 98 19.35 4.02 -4.85
CA GLU A 98 17.96 4.49 -4.90
C GLU A 98 17.82 5.99 -4.67
N ALA A 99 18.67 6.58 -3.82
CA ALA A 99 18.74 8.02 -3.64
C ALA A 99 19.22 8.73 -4.92
N ILE A 100 20.24 8.17 -5.59
CA ILE A 100 20.85 8.77 -6.80
C ILE A 100 19.94 8.65 -8.02
N TRP A 101 19.38 7.46 -8.26
CA TRP A 101 18.62 7.17 -9.48
C TRP A 101 17.11 7.43 -9.34
N GLY A 102 16.64 7.78 -8.15
CA GLY A 102 15.24 8.09 -7.89
C GLY A 102 14.33 6.87 -8.02
N PHE A 103 14.83 5.67 -7.69
CA PHE A 103 14.00 4.47 -7.71
C PHE A 103 12.90 4.56 -6.65
N CYS A 104 11.70 4.14 -7.04
CA CYS A 104 10.51 4.22 -6.21
C CYS A 104 10.04 2.84 -5.75
N ARG A 105 10.08 2.61 -4.44
CA ARG A 105 9.66 1.36 -3.82
C ARG A 105 8.40 1.50 -2.95
N PRO A 106 7.61 0.43 -2.84
CA PRO A 106 6.48 0.40 -1.91
C PRO A 106 6.90 0.33 -0.45
N TYR A 107 8.07 -0.25 -0.16
CA TYR A 107 8.62 -0.32 1.18
C TYR A 107 10.14 -0.36 1.16
N TYR A 108 10.73 -0.04 2.31
CA TYR A 108 12.14 -0.19 2.61
C TYR A 108 12.31 -1.08 3.83
N VAL A 109 13.43 -1.81 3.91
CA VAL A 109 13.75 -2.69 5.05
C VAL A 109 14.94 -2.11 5.80
N LEU A 110 14.79 -1.97 7.12
CA LEU A 110 15.83 -1.59 8.06
C LEU A 110 16.20 -2.75 8.98
N THR A 111 17.47 -2.76 9.35
CA THR A 111 18.09 -3.54 10.40
C THR A 111 18.72 -2.58 11.41
N ASP A 112 19.12 -3.08 12.58
CA ASP A 112 19.84 -2.26 13.57
C ASP A 112 21.16 -1.66 13.06
N SER A 113 21.73 -2.23 11.99
CA SER A 113 22.97 -1.77 11.37
C SER A 113 22.79 -0.84 10.18
N SER A 114 21.55 -0.64 9.69
CA SER A 114 21.29 0.02 8.39
C SER A 114 21.81 1.45 8.29
N ALA A 115 21.83 2.20 9.40
CA ALA A 115 22.31 3.59 9.46
C ALA A 115 23.46 3.81 10.45
N ARG A 116 24.07 2.74 10.98
CA ARG A 116 25.16 2.86 11.97
C ARG A 116 26.49 3.13 11.30
N ASN A 117 27.30 3.98 11.91
CA ASN A 117 28.68 4.20 11.50
C ASN A 117 29.54 2.96 11.85
N LYS A 118 30.30 2.46 10.87
CA LYS A 118 31.13 1.24 11.02
C LYS A 118 32.27 1.40 12.03
N GLU A 119 32.80 2.60 12.17
CA GLU A 119 33.92 2.92 13.08
C GLU A 119 33.42 3.32 14.47
N LYS A 120 32.23 3.93 14.54
CA LYS A 120 31.58 4.35 15.79
C LYS A 120 30.14 3.83 15.84
N PRO A 121 29.92 2.58 16.27
CA PRO A 121 28.60 1.92 16.21
C PRO A 121 27.48 2.66 16.98
N ASP A 122 27.83 3.51 17.94
CA ASP A 122 26.88 4.33 18.71
C ASP A 122 26.46 5.62 18.00
N GLN A 123 27.01 5.91 16.81
CA GLN A 123 26.71 7.09 16.02
C GLN A 123 26.05 6.72 14.70
N LEU A 124 25.14 7.58 14.26
CA LEU A 124 24.57 7.48 12.92
C LEU A 124 25.62 7.84 11.87
N ASP A 125 25.66 7.06 10.80
CA ASP A 125 26.42 7.40 9.61
C ASP A 125 25.68 8.48 8.82
N LYS A 126 26.30 9.65 8.68
CA LYS A 126 25.70 10.81 8.01
C LYS A 126 25.25 10.49 6.58
N GLN A 127 26.08 9.77 5.82
CA GLN A 127 25.77 9.46 4.42
C GLN A 127 24.63 8.45 4.33
N ALA A 128 24.67 7.38 5.15
CA ALA A 128 23.61 6.39 5.19
C ALA A 128 22.26 7.02 5.55
N VAL A 129 22.21 7.88 6.58
CA VAL A 129 21.00 8.60 6.98
C VAL A 129 20.43 9.44 5.84
N LEU A 130 21.28 10.22 5.15
CA LEU A 130 20.84 11.05 4.03
C LEU A 130 20.36 10.22 2.84
N HIS A 131 21.03 9.11 2.51
CA HIS A 131 20.60 8.21 1.44
C HIS A 131 19.27 7.54 1.76
N ILE A 132 19.08 7.04 2.99
CA ILE A 132 17.82 6.45 3.44
C ILE A 132 16.69 7.49 3.35
N ALA A 133 16.90 8.68 3.91
CA ALA A 133 15.91 9.75 3.88
C ALA A 133 15.55 10.16 2.45
N THR A 134 16.54 10.25 1.56
CA THR A 134 16.33 10.62 0.15
C THR A 134 15.55 9.53 -0.59
N ALA A 135 15.89 8.25 -0.41
CA ALA A 135 15.19 7.13 -1.03
C ALA A 135 13.72 7.06 -0.59
N ILE A 136 13.46 7.22 0.71
CA ILE A 136 12.10 7.28 1.25
C ILE A 136 11.36 8.49 0.69
N ARG A 137 11.96 9.69 0.72
CA ARG A 137 11.35 10.91 0.17
C ARG A 137 10.98 10.75 -1.30
N ASN A 138 11.89 10.23 -2.12
CA ASN A 138 11.64 9.99 -3.55
C ASN A 138 10.45 9.04 -3.75
N SER A 139 10.41 7.96 -2.96
CA SER A 139 9.31 7.00 -2.99
C SER A 139 7.96 7.58 -2.52
N ILE A 140 7.96 8.56 -1.60
CA ILE A 140 6.76 9.32 -1.20
C ILE A 140 6.31 10.22 -2.36
N VAL A 141 7.23 10.98 -2.96
CA VAL A 141 6.94 11.94 -4.04
C VAL A 141 6.30 11.26 -5.26
N CYS A 142 6.78 10.06 -5.63
CA CYS A 142 6.17 9.29 -6.72
C CYS A 142 4.94 8.46 -6.30
N GLY A 143 4.48 8.59 -5.05
CA GLY A 143 3.25 7.98 -4.57
C GLY A 143 3.31 6.46 -4.36
N ARG A 144 4.50 5.85 -4.30
CA ARG A 144 4.64 4.40 -4.10
C ARG A 144 4.84 4.01 -2.64
N PHE A 145 5.53 4.84 -1.85
CA PHE A 145 5.91 4.49 -0.49
C PHE A 145 4.70 4.22 0.41
N SER A 146 4.71 3.07 1.06
CA SER A 146 3.65 2.59 1.96
C SER A 146 4.16 2.38 3.38
N ALA A 147 5.36 1.81 3.56
CA ALA A 147 5.89 1.51 4.90
C ALA A 147 7.42 1.42 4.95
N LEU A 148 7.97 1.73 6.13
CA LEU A 148 9.34 1.39 6.53
C LEU A 148 9.29 0.15 7.43
N VAL A 149 9.81 -0.97 6.97
CA VAL A 149 9.78 -2.26 7.67
C VAL A 149 11.08 -2.43 8.45
N VAL A 150 11.00 -2.94 9.67
CA VAL A 150 12.15 -3.30 10.49
C VAL A 150 12.19 -4.82 10.67
N VAL A 151 13.36 -5.41 10.44
CA VAL A 151 13.61 -6.85 10.63
C VAL A 151 14.77 -7.06 11.61
N ASP A 152 14.78 -8.21 12.27
CA ASP A 152 15.90 -8.62 13.11
C ASP A 152 17.05 -9.24 12.28
N ASN A 153 18.09 -9.71 12.97
CA ASN A 153 19.26 -10.33 12.33
C ASN A 153 18.93 -11.63 11.57
N ASP A 154 17.84 -12.32 11.95
CA ASP A 154 17.35 -13.52 11.28
C ASP A 154 16.35 -13.21 10.16
N ARG A 155 16.20 -11.93 9.81
CA ARG A 155 15.20 -11.37 8.87
C ARG A 155 13.76 -11.60 9.29
N ARG A 156 13.48 -11.82 10.58
CA ARG A 156 12.10 -11.89 11.06
C ARG A 156 11.55 -10.48 11.18
N PRO A 157 10.30 -10.24 10.76
CA PRO A 157 9.71 -8.92 10.89
C PRO A 157 9.54 -8.56 12.37
N VAL A 158 10.03 -7.39 12.76
CA VAL A 158 9.88 -6.83 14.10
C VAL A 158 8.68 -5.91 14.17
N GLY A 159 8.49 -5.09 13.14
CA GLY A 159 7.41 -4.11 13.04
C GLY A 159 7.58 -3.23 11.80
N PHE A 160 6.61 -2.38 11.51
CA PHE A 160 6.71 -1.39 10.45
C PHE A 160 6.09 -0.05 10.82
N PHE A 161 6.59 1.00 10.19
CA PHE A 161 6.10 2.37 10.33
C PHE A 161 5.40 2.79 9.03
N PRO A 162 4.13 3.24 9.07
CA PRO A 162 3.39 3.62 7.88
C PRO A 162 3.90 4.93 7.29
N ARG A 163 3.63 5.15 5.99
CA ARG A 163 3.99 6.35 5.23
C ARG A 163 3.72 7.67 5.97
N ASP A 164 2.60 7.76 6.69
CA ASP A 164 2.14 9.02 7.28
C ASP A 164 3.14 9.61 8.30
N GLN A 165 3.94 8.76 8.95
CA GLN A 165 4.99 9.19 9.88
C GLN A 165 6.16 9.91 9.18
N PHE A 166 6.31 9.74 7.87
CA PHE A 166 7.47 10.21 7.12
C PHE A 166 7.16 11.39 6.18
N LEU A 167 5.94 11.96 6.25
CA LEU A 167 5.55 13.08 5.39
C LEU A 167 6.37 14.35 5.66
N GLU A 168 6.97 14.48 6.85
CA GLU A 168 7.89 15.57 7.18
C GLU A 168 9.13 15.60 6.28
N LEU A 169 9.58 14.46 5.73
CA LEU A 169 10.73 14.39 4.82
C LEU A 169 10.52 15.21 3.55
N LEU A 170 9.26 15.50 3.18
CA LEU A 170 8.94 16.37 2.05
C LEU A 170 9.35 17.83 2.29
N ARG A 171 9.50 18.24 3.56
CA ARG A 171 9.90 19.59 3.96
C ARG A 171 11.42 19.76 4.05
N ILE A 172 12.16 18.66 4.16
CA ILE A 172 13.62 18.68 4.24
C ILE A 172 14.21 18.74 2.83
N VAL A 173 15.14 19.66 2.61
CA VAL A 173 15.86 19.78 1.33
C VAL A 173 16.90 18.68 1.24
N LEU A 174 16.51 17.55 0.65
CA LEU A 174 17.35 16.35 0.47
C LEU A 174 17.88 16.18 -0.96
N VAL A 175 17.36 16.94 -1.92
CA VAL A 175 17.76 16.90 -3.33
C VAL A 175 17.94 18.33 -3.82
N GLY A 176 19.08 18.62 -4.45
CA GLY A 176 19.37 19.90 -5.06
C GLY A 176 18.76 19.98 -6.45
N TYR A 177 18.19 21.13 -6.81
CA TYR A 177 17.68 21.40 -8.15
C TYR A 177 18.49 22.55 -8.77
N GLY A 178 19.02 22.34 -9.98
CA GLY A 178 19.85 23.34 -10.66
C GLY A 178 21.16 23.63 -9.91
N ASP A 179 21.47 24.91 -9.70
CA ASP A 179 22.69 25.36 -9.00
C ASP A 179 22.60 25.28 -7.46
N ALA A 180 21.44 24.86 -6.93
CA ALA A 180 21.22 24.77 -5.49
C ALA A 180 22.06 23.62 -4.89
N HIS A 181 23.11 23.98 -4.16
CA HIS A 181 23.91 23.03 -3.40
C HIS A 181 23.17 22.62 -2.12
N ILE A 182 23.10 21.32 -1.87
CA ILE A 182 22.55 20.80 -0.61
C ILE A 182 23.58 21.04 0.49
N ASP A 183 23.21 21.81 1.51
CA ASP A 183 23.95 21.82 2.76
C ASP A 183 23.72 20.47 3.47
N SER A 184 24.63 19.52 3.21
CA SER A 184 24.57 18.17 3.77
C SER A 184 24.55 18.14 5.29
N GLU A 185 25.14 19.14 5.96
CA GLU A 185 25.19 19.21 7.41
C GLU A 185 23.85 19.67 7.98
N ALA A 186 23.29 20.74 7.42
CA ALA A 186 21.95 21.18 7.78
C ALA A 186 20.89 20.10 7.49
N ALA A 187 20.95 19.45 6.32
CA ALA A 187 20.05 18.37 5.94
C ALA A 187 20.16 17.18 6.91
N PHE A 188 21.38 16.77 7.26
CA PHE A 188 21.59 15.67 8.21
C PHE A 188 20.99 16.00 9.58
N ARG A 189 21.22 17.20 10.11
CA ARG A 189 20.64 17.61 11.41
C ARG A 189 19.12 17.61 11.40
N GLN A 190 18.50 18.06 10.30
CA GLN A 190 17.05 18.04 10.16
C GLN A 190 16.52 16.60 10.13
N VAL A 191 17.16 15.69 9.39
CA VAL A 191 16.75 14.28 9.36
C VAL A 191 17.00 13.59 10.70
N ALA A 192 18.15 13.83 11.32
CA ALA A 192 18.51 13.22 12.60
C ALA A 192 17.59 13.65 13.75
N GLY A 193 17.01 14.86 13.68
CA GLY A 193 16.01 15.36 14.62
C GLY A 193 14.56 15.04 14.26
N SER A 194 14.35 14.30 13.17
CA SER A 194 13.03 13.91 12.65
C SER A 194 12.60 12.54 13.20
N GLU A 195 11.34 12.13 12.99
CA GLU A 195 10.84 10.79 13.33
C GLU A 195 11.72 9.69 12.69
N LEU A 196 12.13 9.88 11.44
CA LEU A 196 13.07 8.97 10.78
C LEU A 196 14.40 8.91 11.53
N GLY A 197 14.96 10.04 11.95
CA GLY A 197 16.21 10.09 12.71
C GLY A 197 16.13 9.31 14.02
N VAL A 198 15.04 9.47 14.77
CA VAL A 198 14.79 8.74 16.02
C VAL A 198 14.67 7.23 15.78
N ILE A 199 13.96 6.82 14.72
CA ILE A 199 13.87 5.41 14.31
C ILE A 199 15.24 4.86 13.95
N LEU A 200 16.03 5.59 13.15
CA LEU A 200 17.34 5.13 12.67
C LEU A 200 18.38 4.94 13.79
N GLN A 201 18.24 5.64 14.92
CA GLN A 201 19.13 5.44 16.07
C GLN A 201 18.96 4.05 16.69
N ASN A 202 17.71 3.58 16.80
CA ASN A 202 17.39 2.31 17.44
C ASN A 202 16.23 1.57 16.75
N PRO A 203 16.40 1.10 15.49
CA PRO A 203 15.30 0.62 14.67
C PRO A 203 14.49 -0.51 15.32
N VAL A 204 15.15 -1.55 15.83
CA VAL A 204 14.47 -2.71 16.44
C VAL A 204 13.78 -2.33 17.74
N ILE A 205 14.40 -1.50 18.58
CA ILE A 205 13.80 -1.07 19.85
C ILE A 205 12.53 -0.27 19.58
N ARG A 206 12.58 0.69 18.65
CA ARG A 206 11.42 1.52 18.27
C ARG A 206 10.34 0.66 17.62
N ALA A 207 10.70 -0.27 16.74
CA ALA A 207 9.76 -1.18 16.11
C ALA A 207 9.07 -2.16 17.08
N ARG A 208 9.64 -2.42 18.25
CA ARG A 208 9.00 -3.24 19.32
C ARG A 208 8.08 -2.43 20.23
N SER A 209 8.12 -1.09 20.14
CA SER A 209 7.24 -0.22 20.91
C SER A 209 5.88 -0.04 20.24
N ASP A 210 4.94 0.57 20.95
CA ASP A 210 3.57 0.84 20.46
C ASP A 210 3.50 1.86 19.31
N GLU A 211 4.64 2.44 18.91
CA GLU A 211 4.73 3.39 17.80
C GLU A 211 4.72 2.73 16.41
N ALA A 212 5.04 1.43 16.36
CA ALA A 212 5.05 0.65 15.14
C ALA A 212 3.80 -0.24 15.05
N SER A 213 3.48 -0.66 13.83
CA SER A 213 2.47 -1.67 13.56
C SER A 213 3.12 -3.06 13.42
N HIS A 214 2.45 -4.09 13.92
CA HIS A 214 2.98 -5.46 14.01
C HIS A 214 2.20 -6.49 13.19
N ASN A 215 1.26 -6.04 12.36
CA ASN A 215 0.39 -6.94 11.60
C ASN A 215 1.20 -7.81 10.65
N THR A 216 1.14 -9.13 10.82
CA THR A 216 1.81 -10.13 9.99
C THR A 216 0.81 -11.15 9.44
N VAL A 217 1.10 -11.63 8.24
CA VAL A 217 0.33 -12.70 7.58
C VAL A 217 1.29 -13.70 6.92
N PRO A 218 1.06 -15.02 7.04
CA PRO A 218 1.82 -16.01 6.30
C PRO A 218 1.61 -15.85 4.79
N GLY A 219 2.68 -15.87 4.01
CA GLY A 219 2.63 -15.78 2.55
C GLY A 219 1.85 -16.91 1.90
N SER A 220 1.79 -18.08 2.54
CA SER A 220 1.00 -19.24 2.11
C SER A 220 -0.50 -19.14 2.40
N GLU A 221 -0.94 -18.15 3.17
CA GLU A 221 -2.36 -17.96 3.47
C GLU A 221 -3.12 -17.47 2.24
N ASP A 222 -4.37 -17.89 2.10
CA ASP A 222 -5.27 -17.41 1.05
C ASP A 222 -5.52 -15.90 1.20
N ILE A 223 -5.45 -15.18 0.09
CA ILE A 223 -5.65 -13.74 0.02
C ILE A 223 -7.05 -13.31 0.49
N GLU A 224 -8.09 -14.14 0.30
CA GLU A 224 -9.44 -13.84 0.80
C GLU A 224 -9.51 -13.92 2.33
N SER A 225 -8.87 -14.94 2.92
CA SER A 225 -8.72 -15.06 4.38
C SER A 225 -7.98 -13.85 4.94
N VAL A 226 -6.85 -13.50 4.34
CA VAL A 226 -6.07 -12.33 4.72
C VAL A 226 -6.92 -11.07 4.63
N TYR A 227 -7.62 -10.83 3.51
CA TYR A 227 -8.47 -9.64 3.33
C TYR A 227 -9.57 -9.53 4.39
N LYS A 228 -10.26 -10.63 4.69
CA LYS A 228 -11.28 -10.68 5.76
C LYS A 228 -10.67 -10.33 7.12
N LYS A 229 -9.48 -10.86 7.40
CA LYS A 229 -8.72 -10.53 8.62
C LYS A 229 -8.35 -9.05 8.66
N MET A 230 -7.87 -8.46 7.55
CA MET A 230 -7.56 -7.02 7.48
C MET A 230 -8.77 -6.13 7.79
N ILE A 231 -9.97 -6.55 7.35
CA ILE A 231 -11.21 -5.84 7.66
C ILE A 231 -11.61 -6.03 9.12
N ALA A 232 -11.61 -7.27 9.61
CA ALA A 232 -12.03 -7.60 10.97
C ALA A 232 -11.16 -6.92 12.04
N ASP A 233 -9.85 -6.94 11.83
CA ASP A 233 -8.85 -6.38 12.74
C ASP A 233 -8.54 -4.90 12.41
N ASN A 234 -9.22 -4.33 11.41
CA ASN A 234 -9.12 -2.94 10.96
C ASN A 234 -7.69 -2.44 10.70
N PHE A 235 -6.89 -3.21 9.94
CA PHE A 235 -5.57 -2.77 9.50
C PHE A 235 -5.48 -2.62 7.97
N ALA A 236 -4.68 -1.65 7.52
CA ALA A 236 -4.54 -1.32 6.10
C ALA A 236 -3.32 -1.99 5.42
N ILE A 237 -2.31 -2.38 6.21
CA ILE A 237 -1.04 -2.95 5.74
C ILE A 237 -0.67 -4.12 6.66
N ALA A 238 -0.14 -5.19 6.08
CA ALA A 238 0.51 -6.28 6.81
C ALA A 238 1.83 -6.68 6.17
N MET A 239 2.77 -7.15 7.00
CA MET A 239 4.00 -7.78 6.57
C MET A 239 3.74 -9.24 6.22
N ILE A 240 4.30 -9.70 5.11
CA ILE A 240 4.20 -11.08 4.65
C ILE A 240 5.40 -11.86 5.18
N THR A 241 5.17 -13.07 5.69
CA THR A 241 6.24 -13.96 6.13
C THR A 241 6.31 -15.25 5.33
N ASP A 242 7.53 -15.73 5.07
CA ASP A 242 7.78 -17.04 4.48
C ASP A 242 7.51 -18.20 5.46
N ARG A 243 7.76 -19.45 5.03
CA ARG A 243 7.59 -20.65 5.87
C ARG A 243 8.53 -20.71 7.08
N LEU A 244 9.61 -19.93 7.08
CA LEU A 244 10.57 -19.81 8.17
C LEU A 244 10.29 -18.58 9.06
N SER A 245 9.14 -17.93 8.86
CA SER A 245 8.77 -16.68 9.55
C SER A 245 9.69 -15.50 9.24
N ARG A 246 10.38 -15.52 8.09
CA ARG A 246 11.19 -14.40 7.61
C ARG A 246 10.35 -13.46 6.77
N PHE A 247 10.70 -12.18 6.77
CA PHE A 247 10.01 -11.17 5.99
C PHE A 247 10.15 -11.41 4.48
N ASP A 248 9.02 -11.35 3.77
CA ASP A 248 8.90 -11.68 2.33
C ASP A 248 8.21 -10.55 1.53
N GLY A 249 7.86 -9.43 2.17
CA GLY A 249 7.21 -8.29 1.52
C GLY A 249 6.05 -7.73 2.33
N ILE A 250 5.24 -6.88 1.71
CA ILE A 250 4.02 -6.34 2.34
C ILE A 250 2.80 -6.59 1.46
N ILE A 251 1.64 -6.58 2.08
CA ILE A 251 0.35 -6.51 1.39
C ILE A 251 -0.46 -5.35 1.95
N THR A 252 -1.17 -4.65 1.09
CA THR A 252 -2.07 -3.55 1.48
C THR A 252 -3.50 -3.87 1.10
N ARG A 253 -4.44 -3.43 1.93
CA ARG A 253 -5.87 -3.66 1.70
C ARG A 253 -6.31 -3.06 0.36
N ALA A 254 -5.84 -1.85 0.05
CA ALA A 254 -6.12 -1.17 -1.21
C ALA A 254 -5.63 -1.94 -2.45
N ALA A 255 -4.53 -2.69 -2.33
CA ALA A 255 -4.01 -3.46 -3.46
C ALA A 255 -4.79 -4.76 -3.68
N ILE A 256 -5.26 -5.39 -2.59
CA ILE A 256 -6.22 -6.50 -2.67
C ILE A 256 -7.52 -6.01 -3.32
N GLU A 257 -8.10 -4.91 -2.82
CA GLU A 257 -9.32 -4.29 -3.36
C GLU A 257 -9.17 -3.96 -4.85
N GLY A 258 -8.05 -3.34 -5.23
CA GLY A 258 -7.74 -3.03 -6.62
C GLY A 258 -7.72 -4.27 -7.51
N LYS A 259 -7.15 -5.39 -7.03
CA LYS A 259 -7.11 -6.65 -7.78
C LYS A 259 -8.49 -7.30 -7.88
N ILE A 260 -9.31 -7.22 -6.84
CA ILE A 260 -10.70 -7.67 -6.87
C ILE A 260 -11.46 -6.87 -7.95
N ILE A 261 -11.36 -5.54 -7.95
CA ILE A 261 -12.02 -4.68 -8.94
C ILE A 261 -11.54 -5.00 -10.37
N GLU A 262 -10.23 -5.12 -10.60
CA GLU A 262 -9.67 -5.48 -11.91
C GLU A 262 -10.26 -6.79 -12.45
N ARG A 263 -10.40 -7.80 -11.57
CA ARG A 263 -10.99 -9.09 -11.95
C ARG A 263 -12.49 -9.01 -12.21
N LEU A 264 -13.23 -8.25 -11.39
CA LEU A 264 -14.66 -8.02 -11.63
C LEU A 264 -14.90 -7.35 -12.97
N LEU A 265 -14.04 -6.40 -13.36
CA LEU A 265 -14.09 -5.77 -14.67
C LEU A 265 -13.69 -6.74 -15.79
N ALA A 266 -12.73 -7.64 -15.56
CA ALA A 266 -12.32 -8.63 -16.54
C ALA A 266 -13.37 -9.73 -16.77
N ALA A 267 -14.08 -10.17 -15.71
CA ALA A 267 -15.18 -11.14 -15.79
C ALA A 267 -16.47 -10.55 -16.38
N ALA A 268 -16.53 -9.22 -16.55
CA ALA A 268 -17.61 -8.55 -17.25
C ALA A 268 -17.39 -8.44 -18.77
N LYS A 269 -16.33 -9.04 -19.30
CA LYS A 269 -16.02 -9.18 -20.73
C LYS A 269 -16.67 -10.44 -21.31
#